data_AF-A0A2V2U3J0-F1
#
_entry.id   AF-A0A2V2U3J0-F1
#
_cell.length_a   1.000
_cell.length_b   1.000
_cell.length_c   1.000
_cell.angle_alpha   90.00
_cell.angle_beta   90.00
_cell.angle_gamma   90.00
#
_symmetry.space_group_name_H-M   'P 1'
#
loop_
_entity.id
_entity.type
_entity.pdbx_description
1 polymer ?
#
loop_
_entity_poly.entity_id
_entity_poly.type
_entity_poly.pdbx_seq_one_letter_code
_entity_poly.pdbx_strand_id
1 'polypeptide(L)' 'NGATIVSHVWNQPPGQSIGLNLANPARPVFTAPSVNSTTTTTVSFSLIVTDSNGLISAPSSVTITVTPQL' A
#
# COMPACT_ATOMS: atom_id res chain seq x y z
N ASN A 1 23.25 10.66 -11.51
CA ASN A 1 22.33 9.73 -12.20
C ASN A 1 20.91 10.24 -12.04
N GLY A 2 20.36 10.87 -13.09
CA GLY A 2 19.02 11.48 -13.09
C GLY A 2 17.91 10.48 -13.44
N ALA A 3 17.96 9.28 -12.89
CA ALA A 3 16.89 8.29 -13.09
C ALA A 3 15.67 8.69 -12.26
N THR A 4 14.48 8.58 -12.86
CA THR A 4 13.20 8.88 -12.20
C THR A 4 12.33 7.64 -12.12
N ILE A 5 11.46 7.54 -11.12
CA ILE A 5 10.49 6.45 -11.04
C ILE A 5 9.40 6.64 -12.09
N VAL A 6 9.15 5.60 -12.90
CA VAL A 6 8.16 5.62 -13.98
C VAL A 6 6.97 4.69 -13.71
N SER A 7 7.09 3.75 -12.77
CA SER A 7 6.01 2.84 -12.41
C SER A 7 5.98 2.55 -10.91
N HIS A 8 4.78 2.37 -10.37
CA HIS A 8 4.51 1.95 -9.00
C HIS A 8 3.47 0.83 -9.02
N VAL A 9 3.82 -0.34 -8.48
CA VAL A 9 2.94 -1.50 -8.39
C VAL A 9 2.68 -1.78 -6.92
N TRP A 10 1.41 -1.75 -6.54
CA TRP A 10 0.95 -2.01 -5.18
C TRP A 10 0.29 -3.39 -5.09
N ASN A 11 0.66 -4.16 -4.07
CA ASN A 11 0.10 -5.46 -3.78
C ASN A 11 -0.50 -5.50 -2.36
N GLN A 12 -1.55 -6.28 -2.21
CA GLN A 12 -2.25 -6.54 -0.94
C GLN A 12 -2.11 -8.02 -0.55
N PRO A 13 -2.08 -8.36 0.75
CA PRO A 13 -2.14 -9.73 1.21
C PRO A 13 -3.43 -10.42 0.75
N PRO A 14 -3.37 -11.72 0.41
CA PRO A 14 -4.56 -12.51 0.15
C PRO A 14 -5.48 -12.53 1.39
N GLY A 15 -6.79 -12.43 1.16
CA GLY A 15 -7.80 -12.44 2.22
C GLY A 15 -8.20 -11.06 2.77
N GLN A 16 -7.52 -9.99 2.36
CA GLN A 16 -7.85 -8.62 2.75
C GLN A 16 -7.95 -7.71 1.53
N SER A 17 -9.15 -7.64 0.93
CA SER A 17 -9.42 -6.74 -0.19
C SER A 17 -9.81 -5.36 0.35
N ILE A 18 -8.83 -4.47 0.46
CA ILE A 18 -9.04 -3.06 0.81
C ILE A 18 -9.04 -2.27 -0.50
N GLY A 19 -10.02 -1.40 -0.72
CA GLY A 19 -10.02 -0.55 -1.92
C GLY A 19 -8.87 0.47 -1.89
N LEU A 20 -7.70 0.13 -2.44
CA LEU A 20 -6.58 1.04 -2.59
C LEU A 20 -6.79 1.87 -3.87
N ASN A 21 -7.00 3.17 -3.71
CA ASN A 21 -7.12 4.11 -4.81
C ASN A 21 -5.72 4.50 -5.31
N LEU A 22 -5.45 4.13 -6.57
CA LEU A 22 -4.19 4.34 -7.27
C LEU A 22 -4.24 5.51 -8.29
N ALA A 23 -5.17 6.45 -8.16
CA ALA A 23 -5.22 7.64 -9.03
C ALA A 23 -3.90 8.46 -8.99
N ASN A 24 -3.20 8.41 -7.84
CA ASN A 24 -1.81 8.82 -7.74
C ASN A 24 -0.99 7.64 -7.15
N PRO A 25 -0.36 6.79 -7.98
CA PRO A 25 0.32 5.59 -7.52
C PRO A 25 1.52 5.87 -6.60
N ALA A 26 2.13 7.06 -6.70
CA ALA A 26 3.20 7.48 -5.79
C ALA A 26 2.68 7.87 -4.40
N ARG A 27 1.37 8.16 -4.27
CA ARG A 27 0.71 8.50 -3.02
C ARG A 27 -0.72 7.94 -3.02
N PRO A 28 -0.88 6.62 -2.88
CA PRO A 28 -2.19 6.00 -2.89
C PRO A 28 -2.97 6.36 -1.63
N VAL A 29 -4.29 6.23 -1.70
CA VAL A 29 -5.20 6.43 -0.57
C VAL A 29 -6.14 5.25 -0.43
N PHE A 30 -6.53 4.93 0.80
CA PHE A 30 -7.56 3.92 1.05
C PHE A 30 -8.45 4.37 2.20
N THR A 31 -9.66 3.85 2.24
CA THR A 31 -10.57 4.03 3.37
C THR A 31 -10.28 2.95 4.40
N ALA A 32 -10.02 3.34 5.64
CA ALA A 32 -9.84 2.39 6.73
C ALA A 32 -11.08 1.49 6.88
N PRO A 33 -10.91 0.17 7.05
CA PRO A 33 -12.04 -0.73 7.25
C PRO A 33 -12.73 -0.43 8.58
N SER A 34 -14.05 -0.65 8.62
CA SER A 34 -14.80 -0.58 9.88
C SER A 34 -14.29 -1.67 10.82
N VAL A 35 -13.81 -1.27 11.99
CA VAL A 35 -13.42 -2.17 13.06
C VAL A 35 -14.50 -2.16 14.15
N ASN A 36 -14.90 -3.34 14.62
CA ASN A 36 -15.78 -3.42 15.79
C ASN A 36 -15.05 -2.84 17.01
N SER A 37 -15.80 -2.31 17.99
CA SER A 37 -15.27 -1.59 19.17
C SER A 37 -14.24 -2.37 20.01
N THR A 38 -14.07 -3.67 19.76
CA THR A 38 -13.15 -4.56 20.46
C THR A 38 -12.06 -5.16 19.57
N THR A 39 -12.10 -4.96 18.25
CA THR A 39 -11.24 -5.69 17.30
C THR A 39 -10.24 -4.74 16.65
N THR A 40 -8.95 -5.09 16.69
CA THR A 40 -7.91 -4.40 15.92
C THR A 40 -7.72 -5.11 14.59
N THR A 41 -7.64 -4.35 13.49
CA THR A 41 -7.39 -4.92 12.16
C THR A 41 -6.07 -4.39 11.62
N THR A 42 -5.21 -5.29 11.16
CA THR A 42 -3.95 -4.94 10.50
C THR A 42 -4.14 -5.04 9.00
N VAL A 43 -3.67 -4.04 8.26
CA VAL A 43 -3.62 -4.01 6.81
C VAL A 43 -2.16 -3.89 6.39
N SER A 44 -1.71 -4.67 5.41
CA SER A 44 -0.37 -4.51 4.85
C SER A 44 -0.46 -4.21 3.35
N PHE A 45 0.48 -3.43 2.85
CA PHE A 45 0.67 -3.16 1.43
C PHE A 45 2.14 -3.32 1.08
N SER A 46 2.44 -3.83 -0.11
CA SER A 46 3.81 -3.79 -0.65
C SER A 46 3.87 -2.99 -1.93
N LEU A 47 4.96 -2.24 -2.09
CA LEU A 47 5.28 -1.41 -3.24
C LEU A 47 6.52 -1.96 -3.95
N ILE A 48 6.41 -2.10 -5.26
CA ILE A 48 7.54 -2.30 -6.18
C ILE A 48 7.55 -1.12 -7.15
N VAL A 49 8.71 -0.51 -7.34
CA VAL A 49 8.87 0.59 -8.30
C VAL A 49 9.80 0.20 -9.45
N THR A 50 9.59 0.83 -10.60
CA THR A 50 10.49 0.72 -11.76
C THR A 50 10.99 2.10 -12.12
N ASP A 51 12.30 2.23 -12.34
CA ASP A 51 12.92 3.48 -12.79
C ASP A 51 12.89 3.63 -14.33
N SER A 52 13.27 4.81 -14.81
CA SER A 52 13.35 5.13 -16.24
C SER A 52 14.37 4.30 -17.02
N ASN A 53 15.26 3.57 -16.34
CA ASN A 53 16.23 2.67 -16.93
C ASN A 53 15.74 1.21 -16.94
N GLY A 54 14.53 0.96 -16.44
CA GLY A 54 13.93 -0.37 -16.35
C GLY A 54 14.38 -1.19 -15.15
N LEU A 55 15.12 -0.61 -14.18
CA LEU A 55 15.49 -1.31 -12.95
C LEU A 55 14.28 -1.41 -12.03
N ILE A 56 14.09 -2.61 -11.47
CA ILE A 56 12.97 -2.93 -10.58
C ILE A 56 13.50 -3.02 -9.15
N SER A 57 12.82 -2.36 -8.20
CA SER A 57 13.18 -2.43 -6.79
C SER A 57 12.83 -3.77 -6.15
N ALA A 58 13.50 -4.09 -5.03
CA ALA A 58 12.95 -5.04 -4.09
C ALA A 58 11.59 -4.51 -3.54
N PRO A 59 10.66 -5.40 -3.15
CA PRO A 59 9.40 -4.99 -2.55
C PRO A 59 9.65 -4.32 -1.19
N SER A 60 8.99 -3.18 -0.96
CA SER A 60 8.95 -2.50 0.34
C SER A 60 7.55 -2.58 0.92
N SER A 61 7.43 -2.95 2.19
CA SER A 61 6.13 -3.12 2.85
C SER A 61 5.82 -2.01 3.84
N VAL A 62 4.53 -1.66 3.92
CA VAL A 62 3.96 -0.83 4.96
C VAL A 62 2.86 -1.62 5.65
N THR A 63 2.80 -1.52 6.98
CA THR A 63 1.78 -2.16 7.80
C THR A 63 1.06 -1.10 8.59
N ILE A 64 -0.26 -1.06 8.44
CA ILE A 64 -1.16 -0.12 9.10
C ILE A 64 -2.05 -0.88 10.06
N THR A 65 -2.04 -0.48 11.32
CA THR A 65 -2.89 -1.03 12.36
C THR A 65 -4.06 -0.09 12.61
N VAL A 66 -5.28 -0.56 12.39
CA VAL A 66 -6.51 0.18 12.64
C VAL A 66 -7.08 -0.28 13.98
N THR A 67 -7.07 0.62 14.96
CA THR A 67 -7.59 0.39 16.30
C THR A 67 -9.00 0.97 16.43
N PRO A 68 -9.88 0.35 17.23
CA PRO A 68 -11.20 0.92 17.52
C PRO A 68 -11.08 2.25 18.25
N GLN A 69 -12.02 3.15 17.97
CA GLN A 69 -12.19 4.37 18.75
C GLN A 69 -12.91 4.00 20.05
N LEU A 70 -12.31 4.35 21.19
CA LEU A 70 -12.90 4.16 22.52
C LEU A 70 -14.09 5.11 22.75
#